data_AF-A0A8J4VMZ5-F1
#
_entry.id   AF-A0A8J4VMZ5-F1
#
_cell.length_a   1.000
_cell.length_b   1.000
_cell.length_c   1.000
_cell.angle_alpha   90.00
_cell.angle_beta   90.00
_cell.angle_gamma   90.00
#
_symmetry.space_group_name_H-M   'P 1'
#
loop_
_entity.id
_entity.type
_entity.pdbx_description
1 polymer ?
#
loop_
_entity_poly.entity_id
_entity_poly.type
_entity_poly.pdbx_seq_one_letter_code
_entity_poly.pdbx_strand_id
1 'polypeptide(L)'
;MGNLFVKKPKITEVDRAILSLKTQRRKLADYQRQLDAVIEAEKQAAKDLIREKRKDRALLALKKKKTQEELLKQVDAWLINVEQQLADIELASKQKAVFDSLKSGNNAIKAIQSEINLEDVQKLMDDTDEARAYQDEINAILGEKLSAEDEEEILAEFENLESQITVQDLPNVPNAPTSIQSPEEHDEKLDLPDVPTKAPVASEVVADDAEVSTKQKVMEEPLPA
;
A
#
# COMPACT_ATOMS: atom_id res chain seq x y z
N MET A 1 -16.71 35.25 -45.90
CA MET A 1 -17.43 34.23 -45.10
C MET A 1 -16.52 33.82 -43.96
N GLY A 2 -16.63 34.48 -42.80
CA GLY A 2 -15.78 34.23 -41.64
C GLY A 2 -16.56 33.53 -40.54
N ASN A 3 -16.29 32.25 -40.29
CA ASN A 3 -16.77 31.56 -39.10
C ASN A 3 -15.87 31.95 -37.91
N LEU A 4 -16.30 32.95 -37.14
CA LEU A 4 -15.63 33.42 -35.92
C LEU A 4 -16.31 32.92 -34.62
N PHE A 5 -17.24 31.97 -34.71
CA PHE A 5 -17.85 31.38 -33.52
C PHE A 5 -17.00 30.24 -32.95
N VAL A 6 -15.83 30.61 -32.42
CA VAL A 6 -15.11 29.75 -31.47
C VAL A 6 -15.88 29.85 -30.16
N LYS A 7 -16.66 28.81 -29.82
CA LYS A 7 -17.30 28.69 -28.50
C LYS A 7 -16.21 28.83 -27.44
N LYS A 8 -16.26 29.91 -26.66
CA LYS A 8 -15.30 30.13 -25.57
C LYS A 8 -15.37 28.94 -24.61
N PRO A 9 -14.23 28.34 -24.21
CA PRO A 9 -14.25 27.23 -23.26
C PRO A 9 -14.93 27.68 -21.97
N LYS A 10 -15.87 26.88 -21.47
CA LYS A 10 -16.56 27.14 -20.20
C LYS A 10 -15.54 26.93 -19.09
N ILE A 11 -15.20 28.01 -18.39
CA ILE A 11 -14.29 27.97 -17.24
C ILE A 11 -14.93 27.08 -16.17
N THR A 12 -14.25 26.00 -15.80
CA THR A 12 -14.72 25.08 -14.74
C THR A 12 -14.42 25.65 -13.36
N GLU A 13 -15.09 25.15 -12.33
CA GLU A 13 -14.78 25.52 -10.93
C GLU A 13 -13.34 25.15 -10.56
N VAL A 14 -12.83 24.05 -11.11
CA VAL A 14 -11.44 23.60 -10.97
C VAL A 14 -10.47 24.63 -11.54
N ASP A 15 -10.74 25.18 -12.72
CA ASP A 15 -9.89 26.21 -13.33
C ASP A 15 -9.85 27.49 -12.48
N ARG A 16 -10.98 27.87 -11.86
CA ARG A 16 -11.03 29.01 -10.94
C ARG A 16 -10.22 28.74 -9.66
N ALA A 17 -10.32 27.54 -9.11
CA ALA A 17 -9.54 27.13 -7.93
C ALA A 17 -8.03 27.16 -8.22
N ILE A 18 -7.60 26.60 -9.36
CA ILE A 18 -6.20 26.64 -9.82
C ILE A 18 -5.72 28.09 -9.97
N LEU A 19 -6.53 28.96 -10.57
CA LEU A 19 -6.18 30.37 -10.72
C LEU A 19 -6.02 31.08 -9.35
N SER A 20 -6.92 30.80 -8.41
CA SER A 20 -6.85 31.35 -7.05
C SER A 20 -5.58 30.89 -6.33
N LEU A 21 -5.27 29.59 -6.36
CA LEU A 21 -4.05 29.03 -5.76
C LEU A 21 -2.78 29.60 -6.40
N LYS A 22 -2.73 29.70 -7.74
CA LYS A 22 -1.60 30.34 -8.45
C LYS A 22 -1.41 31.80 -8.05
N THR A 23 -2.51 32.52 -7.85
CA THR A 23 -2.49 33.91 -7.39
C THR A 23 -1.98 34.01 -5.96
N GLN A 24 -2.43 33.13 -5.07
CA GLN A 24 -1.95 33.04 -3.68
C GLN A 24 -0.46 32.72 -3.63
N ARG A 25 0.01 31.74 -4.41
CA ARG A 25 1.44 31.43 -4.52
C ARG A 25 2.26 32.65 -4.92
N ARG A 26 1.81 33.43 -5.91
CA ARG A 26 2.51 34.65 -6.33
C ARG A 26 2.55 35.68 -5.19
N LYS A 27 1.42 35.89 -4.50
CA LYS A 27 1.35 36.82 -3.36
C LYS A 27 2.27 36.39 -2.21
N LEU A 28 2.32 35.09 -1.91
CA LEU A 28 3.22 34.54 -0.89
C LEU A 28 4.69 34.73 -1.29
N ALA A 29 5.04 34.48 -2.55
CA ALA A 29 6.40 34.71 -3.05
C ALA A 29 6.80 36.20 -3.02
N ASP A 30 5.88 37.11 -3.36
CA ASP A 30 6.14 38.54 -3.26
C ASP A 30 6.29 38.98 -1.78
N TYR A 31 5.49 38.40 -0.88
CA TYR A 31 5.61 38.65 0.56
C TYR A 31 6.92 38.10 1.14
N GLN A 32 7.36 36.92 0.71
CA GLN A 32 8.66 36.34 1.06
C GLN A 32 9.81 37.30 0.71
N ARG A 33 9.83 37.83 -0.52
CA ARG A 33 10.84 38.82 -0.96
C ARG A 33 10.81 40.10 -0.14
N GLN A 34 9.63 40.58 0.24
CA GLN A 34 9.49 41.74 1.12
C GLN A 34 10.07 41.44 2.50
N LEU A 35 9.79 40.26 3.04
CA LEU A 35 10.31 39.82 4.33
C LEU A 35 11.84 39.70 4.33
N ASP A 36 12.42 39.13 3.28
CA ASP A 36 13.88 39.05 3.11
C ASP A 36 14.54 40.43 3.09
N ALA A 37 13.94 41.38 2.38
CA ALA A 37 14.43 42.76 2.35
C ALA A 37 14.39 43.42 3.74
N VAL A 38 13.33 43.17 4.52
CA VAL A 38 13.21 43.67 5.90
C VAL A 38 14.24 43.00 6.81
N ILE A 39 14.44 41.69 6.70
CA ILE A 39 15.44 40.94 7.49
C ILE A 39 16.86 41.47 7.22
N GLU A 40 17.21 41.71 5.96
CA GLU A 40 18.52 42.30 5.62
C GLU A 40 18.64 43.74 6.11
N ALA A 41 17.58 44.55 6.05
CA ALA A 41 17.56 45.90 6.61
C ALA A 41 17.78 45.89 8.14
N GLU A 42 17.09 45.01 8.87
CA GLU A 42 17.26 44.87 10.32
C GLU A 42 18.64 44.34 10.70
N LYS A 43 19.21 43.45 9.88
CA LYS A 43 20.57 42.96 10.05
C LYS A 43 21.61 44.07 9.87
N GLN A 44 21.44 44.96 8.89
CA GLN A 44 22.32 46.12 8.74
C GLN A 44 22.12 47.11 9.90
N ALA A 45 20.87 47.40 10.28
CA ALA A 45 20.57 48.26 11.42
C ALA A 45 21.19 47.72 12.72
N ALA A 46 21.15 46.40 12.94
CA ALA A 46 21.80 45.76 14.09
C ALA A 46 23.33 45.92 14.03
N LYS A 47 23.96 45.78 12.86
CA LYS A 47 25.41 46.01 12.69
C LYS A 47 25.79 47.46 12.99
N ASP A 48 25.00 48.43 12.54
CA ASP A 48 25.28 49.85 12.79
C ASP A 48 25.13 50.21 14.27
N LEU A 49 24.09 49.70 14.94
CA LEU A 49 23.89 49.90 16.38
C LEU A 49 25.01 49.27 17.23
N ILE A 50 25.61 48.16 16.77
CA ILE A 50 26.79 47.57 17.41
C ILE A 50 28.02 48.49 17.26
N ARG A 51 28.23 49.09 16.08
CA ARG A 51 29.31 50.08 15.85
C ARG A 51 29.14 51.32 16.73
N GLU A 52 27.91 51.78 16.92
CA GLU A 52 27.56 52.88 17.83
C GLU A 52 27.66 52.51 19.33
N LYS A 53 28.03 51.27 19.67
CA LYS A 53 28.11 50.72 21.04
C LYS A 53 26.76 50.72 21.81
N ARG A 54 25.63 50.71 21.11
CA ARG A 54 24.28 50.76 21.69
C ARG A 54 23.69 49.36 21.83
N LYS A 55 24.14 48.63 22.85
CA LYS A 55 23.82 47.21 23.06
C LYS A 55 22.32 46.92 23.17
N ASP A 56 21.57 47.70 23.95
CA ASP A 56 20.13 47.43 24.18
C ASP A 56 19.30 47.55 22.91
N ARG A 57 19.63 48.53 22.06
CA ARG A 57 18.96 48.72 20.77
C ARG A 57 19.36 47.66 19.75
N ALA A 58 20.62 47.25 19.73
CA ALA A 58 21.08 46.15 18.89
C ALA A 58 20.37 44.83 19.25
N LEU A 59 20.20 44.53 20.54
CA LEU A 59 19.46 43.36 21.00
C LEU A 59 17.99 43.40 20.56
N LEU A 60 17.35 44.57 20.59
CA LEU A 60 15.98 44.73 20.10
C LEU A 60 15.88 44.47 18.59
N ALA A 61 16.81 44.99 17.79
CA ALA A 61 16.86 44.75 16.35
C ALA A 61 17.08 43.26 16.03
N LEU A 62 17.96 42.57 16.77
CA LEU A 62 18.16 41.13 16.61
C LEU A 62 16.93 40.30 16.99
N LYS A 63 16.17 40.72 18.01
CA LYS A 63 14.90 40.06 18.37
C LYS A 63 13.87 40.20 17.25
N LYS A 64 13.73 41.40 16.67
CA LYS A 64 12.82 41.64 15.53
C LYS A 64 13.22 40.80 14.31
N LYS A 65 14.52 40.73 14.01
CA LYS A 65 15.06 39.88 12.94
C LYS A 65 14.65 38.44 13.15
N LYS A 66 14.84 37.91 14.36
CA LYS A 66 14.47 36.52 14.69
C LYS A 66 12.97 36.25 14.49
N THR A 67 12.10 37.20 14.87
CA THR A 67 10.65 37.04 14.64
C THR A 67 10.29 37.05 13.16
N GLN A 68 10.97 37.84 12.34
CA GLN A 68 10.76 37.87 10.89
C GLN A 68 11.30 36.61 10.21
N GLU A 69 12.44 36.08 10.66
CA GLU A 69 12.96 34.79 10.20
C GLU A 69 12.00 33.64 10.53
N GLU A 70 11.33 33.68 11.68
CA GLU A 70 10.31 32.68 12.01
C GLU A 70 9.06 32.83 11.13
N LEU A 71 8.63 34.06 10.87
CA LEU A 71 7.55 34.33 9.92
C LEU A 71 7.91 33.90 8.49
N LEU A 72 9.17 34.04 8.08
CA LEU A 72 9.67 33.59 6.78
C LEU A 72 9.48 32.08 6.64
N LYS A 73 9.89 31.30 7.64
CA LYS A 73 9.68 29.84 7.66
C LYS A 73 8.21 29.44 7.56
N GLN A 74 7.32 30.20 8.23
CA GLN A 74 5.88 29.95 8.14
C GLN A 74 5.36 30.22 6.72
N VAL A 75 5.82 31.30 6.08
CA VAL A 75 5.48 31.62 4.69
C VAL A 75 6.00 30.56 3.74
N ASP A 76 7.22 30.05 3.95
CA ASP A 76 7.79 28.96 3.15
C ASP A 76 6.95 27.68 3.29
N ALA A 77 6.54 27.34 4.51
CA ALA A 77 5.65 26.20 4.75
C ALA A 77 4.28 26.37 4.06
N TRP A 78 3.71 27.57 4.09
CA TRP A 78 2.47 27.86 3.36
C TRP A 78 2.66 27.78 1.84
N LEU A 79 3.80 28.22 1.32
CA LEU A 79 4.12 28.14 -0.10
C LEU A 79 4.19 26.68 -0.55
N ILE A 80 4.91 25.83 0.18
CA ILE A 80 4.98 24.38 -0.07
C ILE A 80 3.58 23.76 -0.04
N ASN A 81 2.75 24.12 0.93
CA ASN A 81 1.38 23.62 1.02
C ASN A 81 0.53 24.01 -0.20
N VAL A 82 0.63 25.26 -0.66
CA VAL A 82 -0.08 25.72 -1.88
C VAL A 82 0.41 24.98 -3.12
N GLU A 83 1.70 24.70 -3.22
CA GLU A 83 2.26 23.92 -4.34
C GLU A 83 1.81 22.45 -4.30
N GLN A 84 1.76 21.84 -3.12
CA GLN A 84 1.22 20.50 -2.93
C GLN A 84 -0.25 20.42 -3.33
N GLN A 85 -1.08 21.36 -2.89
CA GLN A 85 -2.50 21.40 -3.28
C GLN A 85 -2.68 21.53 -4.80
N LEU A 86 -1.80 22.29 -5.47
CA LEU A 86 -1.84 22.43 -6.92
C LEU A 86 -1.48 21.11 -7.62
N ALA A 87 -0.46 20.40 -7.13
CA ALA A 87 -0.10 19.08 -7.62
C ALA A 87 -1.21 18.04 -7.38
N ASP A 88 -1.86 18.09 -6.22
CA ASP A 88 -2.98 17.21 -5.87
C ASP A 88 -4.19 17.43 -6.79
N ILE A 89 -4.49 18.69 -7.14
CA ILE A 89 -5.55 19.02 -8.11
C ILE A 89 -5.20 18.48 -9.50
N GLU A 90 -3.94 18.60 -9.93
CA GLU A 90 -3.49 18.04 -11.21
C GLU A 90 -3.60 16.51 -11.23
N LEU A 91 -3.23 15.85 -10.14
CA LEU A 91 -3.40 14.42 -9.97
C LEU A 91 -4.88 14.02 -10.01
N ALA A 92 -5.73 14.71 -9.26
CA ALA A 92 -7.18 14.47 -9.25
C ALA A 92 -7.80 14.69 -10.63
N SER A 93 -7.34 15.69 -11.40
CA SER A 93 -7.79 15.91 -12.78
C SER A 93 -7.42 14.75 -13.70
N LYS A 94 -6.23 14.17 -13.54
CA LYS A 94 -5.81 12.96 -14.29
C LYS A 94 -6.62 11.74 -13.86
N GLN A 95 -6.82 11.55 -12.56
CA GLN A 95 -7.65 10.47 -12.02
C GLN A 95 -9.10 10.56 -12.53
N LYS A 96 -9.65 11.77 -12.64
CA LYS A 96 -10.98 11.98 -13.26
C LYS A 96 -11.00 11.50 -14.71
N ALA A 97 -9.97 11.80 -15.50
CA ALA A 97 -9.90 11.35 -16.90
C ALA A 97 -9.82 9.81 -17.00
N VAL A 98 -9.07 9.16 -16.10
CA VAL A 98 -9.01 7.69 -16.00
C VAL A 98 -10.36 7.11 -15.55
N PHE A 99 -11.05 7.75 -14.61
CA PHE A 99 -12.37 7.34 -14.18
C PHE A 99 -13.40 7.46 -15.31
N ASP A 100 -13.37 8.56 -16.07
CA ASP A 100 -14.25 8.77 -17.22
C ASP A 100 -14.00 7.71 -18.32
N SER A 101 -12.74 7.30 -18.55
CA SER A 101 -12.42 6.22 -19.50
C SER A 101 -12.87 4.85 -19.01
N LEU A 102 -12.66 4.52 -17.73
CA LEU A 102 -13.18 3.29 -17.11
C LEU A 102 -14.71 3.23 -17.16
N LYS A 103 -15.39 4.36 -16.91
CA LYS A 103 -16.85 4.47 -17.03
C LYS A 103 -17.32 4.23 -18.46
N SER A 104 -16.64 4.81 -19.44
CA SER A 104 -16.93 4.55 -20.86
C SER A 104 -16.71 3.09 -21.24
N GLY A 105 -15.62 2.46 -20.75
CA GLY A 105 -15.34 1.04 -20.96
C GLY A 105 -16.41 0.15 -20.35
N ASN A 106 -16.83 0.42 -19.11
CA ASN A 106 -17.92 -0.33 -18.46
C ASN A 106 -19.25 -0.15 -19.21
N ASN A 107 -19.56 1.06 -19.69
CA ASN A 107 -20.74 1.28 -20.52
C ASN A 107 -20.67 0.50 -21.84
N ALA A 108 -19.49 0.41 -22.48
CA ALA A 108 -19.30 -0.40 -23.68
C ALA A 108 -19.45 -1.90 -23.40
N ILE A 109 -18.90 -2.39 -22.28
CA ILE A 109 -19.09 -3.77 -21.82
C ILE A 109 -20.58 -4.05 -21.59
N LYS A 110 -21.31 -3.13 -20.93
CA LYS A 110 -22.75 -3.27 -20.73
C LYS A 110 -23.53 -3.28 -22.04
N ALA A 111 -23.13 -2.46 -23.02
CA ALA A 111 -23.74 -2.47 -24.35
C ALA A 111 -23.50 -3.81 -25.04
N ILE A 112 -22.25 -4.30 -25.07
CA ILE A 112 -21.91 -5.63 -25.60
C ILE A 112 -22.68 -6.73 -24.88
N GLN A 113 -22.76 -6.69 -23.55
CA GLN A 113 -23.49 -7.68 -22.76
C GLN A 113 -25.01 -7.62 -23.00
N SER A 114 -25.54 -6.46 -23.42
CA SER A 114 -26.95 -6.32 -23.80
C SER A 114 -27.20 -6.80 -25.23
N GLU A 115 -26.21 -6.65 -26.12
CA GLU A 115 -26.23 -7.16 -27.51
C GLU A 115 -25.93 -8.66 -27.59
N ILE A 116 -25.17 -9.22 -26.65
CA ILE A 116 -25.09 -10.66 -26.39
C ILE A 116 -26.40 -11.02 -25.67
N ASN A 117 -27.42 -11.18 -26.49
CA ASN A 117 -28.83 -11.18 -26.09
C ASN A 117 -29.12 -12.21 -25.02
N LEU A 118 -29.91 -11.80 -24.03
CA LEU A 118 -30.58 -12.72 -23.11
C LEU A 118 -31.40 -13.76 -23.89
N GLU A 119 -31.99 -13.38 -25.04
CA GLU A 119 -32.69 -14.29 -25.95
C GLU A 119 -31.79 -15.34 -26.61
N ASP A 120 -30.55 -15.01 -26.99
CA ASP A 120 -29.63 -16.00 -27.60
C ASP A 120 -29.11 -16.98 -26.55
N VAL A 121 -28.90 -16.51 -25.31
CA VAL A 121 -28.57 -17.37 -24.17
C VAL A 121 -29.77 -18.22 -23.75
N GLN A 122 -30.98 -17.64 -23.70
CA GLN A 122 -32.21 -18.35 -23.38
C GLN A 122 -32.51 -19.42 -24.43
N LYS A 123 -32.41 -19.08 -25.72
CA LYS A 123 -32.60 -20.03 -26.81
C LYS A 123 -31.53 -21.11 -26.83
N LEU A 124 -30.26 -20.77 -26.56
CA LEU A 124 -29.21 -21.78 -26.43
C LEU A 124 -29.45 -22.70 -25.23
N MET A 125 -29.95 -22.20 -24.11
CA MET A 125 -30.33 -23.03 -22.96
C MET A 125 -31.52 -23.93 -23.30
N ASP A 126 -32.57 -23.39 -23.91
CA ASP A 126 -33.75 -24.15 -24.34
C ASP A 126 -33.36 -25.23 -25.39
N ASP A 127 -32.54 -24.88 -26.39
CA ASP A 127 -32.02 -25.80 -27.41
C ASP A 127 -31.09 -26.87 -26.78
N THR A 128 -30.34 -26.53 -25.72
CA THR A 128 -29.48 -27.49 -24.99
C THR A 128 -30.29 -28.43 -24.12
N ASP A 129 -31.34 -27.93 -23.46
CA ASP A 129 -32.24 -28.74 -22.65
C ASP A 129 -33.08 -29.67 -23.53
N GLU A 130 -33.52 -29.22 -24.71
CA GLU A 130 -34.20 -30.06 -25.70
C GLU A 130 -33.23 -31.10 -26.30
N ALA A 131 -32.00 -30.71 -26.64
CA ALA A 131 -30.97 -31.67 -27.09
C ALA A 131 -30.62 -32.69 -26.01
N ARG A 132 -30.58 -32.30 -24.74
CA ARG A 132 -30.36 -33.20 -23.61
C ARG A 132 -31.54 -34.15 -23.42
N ALA A 133 -32.77 -33.65 -23.47
CA ALA A 133 -33.97 -34.47 -23.40
C ALA A 133 -34.06 -35.46 -24.57
N TYR A 134 -33.70 -35.03 -25.78
CA TYR A 134 -33.63 -35.89 -26.95
C TYR A 134 -32.52 -36.93 -26.82
N GLN A 135 -31.36 -36.58 -26.26
CA GLN A 135 -30.30 -37.54 -25.98
C GLN A 135 -30.72 -38.54 -24.90
N ASP A 136 -31.41 -38.10 -23.86
CA ASP A 136 -31.95 -38.97 -22.80
C ASP A 136 -33.05 -39.89 -23.36
N GLU A 137 -33.89 -39.41 -24.28
CA GLU A 137 -34.88 -40.20 -25.01
C GLU A 137 -34.21 -41.19 -25.97
N ILE A 138 -33.15 -40.77 -26.69
CA ILE A 138 -32.31 -41.68 -27.48
C ILE A 138 -31.71 -42.75 -26.58
N ASN A 139 -31.11 -42.40 -25.45
CA ASN A 139 -30.50 -43.36 -24.53
C ASN A 139 -31.55 -44.31 -23.95
N ALA A 140 -32.78 -43.82 -23.69
CA ALA A 140 -33.90 -44.63 -23.25
C ALA A 140 -34.45 -45.56 -24.35
N ILE A 141 -34.45 -45.13 -25.61
CA ILE A 141 -34.91 -45.91 -26.78
C ILE A 141 -33.83 -46.91 -27.26
N LEU A 142 -32.57 -46.50 -27.29
CA LEU A 142 -31.41 -47.37 -27.55
C LEU A 142 -31.21 -48.38 -26.42
N GLY A 143 -31.85 -48.17 -25.27
CA GLY A 143 -31.65 -49.03 -24.10
C GLY A 143 -30.20 -49.02 -23.62
N GLU A 144 -29.45 -47.96 -23.94
CA GLU A 144 -28.07 -47.76 -23.50
C GLU A 144 -28.07 -47.02 -22.16
N LYS A 145 -28.88 -47.51 -21.23
CA LYS A 145 -28.32 -47.65 -19.89
C LYS A 145 -27.44 -48.87 -20.04
N LEU A 146 -26.13 -48.73 -19.78
CA LEU A 146 -25.29 -49.91 -19.59
C LEU A 146 -26.10 -50.95 -18.80
N SER A 147 -26.15 -52.19 -19.29
CA SER A 147 -26.76 -53.24 -18.50
C SER A 147 -26.07 -53.21 -17.13
N ALA A 148 -26.78 -53.50 -16.04
CA ALA A 148 -26.15 -53.58 -14.72
C ALA A 148 -24.92 -54.54 -14.73
N GLU A 149 -24.89 -55.48 -15.68
CA GLU A 149 -23.74 -56.35 -15.98
C GLU A 149 -22.55 -55.61 -16.63
N ASP A 150 -22.77 -54.64 -17.52
CA ASP A 150 -21.69 -53.85 -18.12
C ASP A 150 -21.09 -52.85 -17.11
N GLU A 151 -21.90 -52.31 -16.19
CA GLU A 151 -21.40 -51.48 -15.08
C GLU A 151 -20.52 -52.31 -14.11
N GLU A 152 -20.88 -53.57 -13.87
CA GLU A 152 -20.12 -54.49 -13.01
C GLU A 152 -18.81 -54.95 -13.67
N GLU A 153 -18.81 -55.18 -14.99
CA GLU A 153 -17.61 -55.52 -15.77
C GLU A 153 -16.64 -54.32 -15.87
N ILE A 154 -17.15 -53.10 -16.03
CA ILE A 154 -16.33 -51.88 -16.01
C ILE A 154 -15.77 -51.60 -14.61
N LEU A 155 -16.54 -51.84 -13.54
CA LEU A 155 -16.03 -51.74 -12.16
C LEU A 155 -14.91 -52.77 -11.90
N ALA A 156 -15.05 -54.00 -12.40
CA ALA A 156 -14.01 -55.00 -12.30
C ALA A 156 -12.75 -54.64 -13.13
N GLU A 157 -12.91 -54.05 -14.32
CA GLU A 157 -11.79 -53.57 -15.13
C GLU A 157 -11.10 -52.36 -14.49
N PHE A 158 -11.86 -51.47 -13.86
CA PHE A 158 -11.35 -50.33 -13.09
C PHE A 158 -10.57 -50.79 -11.84
N GLU A 159 -11.11 -51.72 -11.05
CA GLU A 159 -10.39 -52.32 -9.91
C GLU A 159 -9.12 -53.05 -10.36
N ASN A 160 -9.15 -53.72 -11.52
CA ASN A 160 -7.96 -54.35 -12.10
C ASN A 160 -6.91 -53.30 -12.50
N LEU A 161 -7.30 -52.19 -13.12
CA LEU A 161 -6.40 -51.08 -13.45
C LEU A 161 -5.82 -50.41 -12.19
N GLU A 162 -6.64 -50.17 -11.16
CA GLU A 162 -6.16 -49.71 -9.86
C GLU A 162 -5.16 -50.71 -9.29
N SER A 163 -5.45 -52.01 -9.30
CA SER A 163 -4.52 -53.03 -8.81
C SER A 163 -3.23 -53.07 -9.63
N GLN A 164 -3.26 -52.86 -10.95
CA GLN A 164 -2.07 -52.83 -11.80
C GLN A 164 -1.21 -51.60 -11.55
N ILE A 165 -1.83 -50.43 -11.35
CA ILE A 165 -1.13 -49.20 -10.97
C ILE A 165 -0.55 -49.34 -9.56
N THR A 166 -1.32 -49.90 -8.63
CA THR A 166 -0.88 -50.16 -7.25
C THR A 166 0.24 -51.22 -7.22
N VAL A 167 0.22 -52.24 -8.08
CA VAL A 167 1.30 -53.23 -8.22
C VAL A 167 2.53 -52.65 -8.92
N GLN A 168 2.37 -51.67 -9.83
CA GLN A 168 3.50 -50.93 -10.42
C GLN A 168 4.14 -49.96 -9.41
N ASP A 169 3.37 -49.41 -8.47
CA ASP A 169 3.83 -48.49 -7.41
C ASP A 169 4.14 -49.16 -6.06
N LEU A 170 3.97 -50.49 -5.91
CA LEU A 170 4.49 -51.21 -4.75
C LEU A 170 5.92 -51.71 -5.02
N PRO A 171 6.92 -51.24 -4.26
CA PRO A 171 8.28 -51.78 -4.35
C PRO A 171 8.30 -53.26 -3.95
N ASN A 172 8.81 -54.06 -4.89
CA ASN A 172 9.14 -55.48 -4.76
C ASN A 172 9.95 -55.74 -3.48
N VAL A 173 9.45 -56.57 -2.56
CA VAL A 173 10.28 -57.11 -1.47
C VAL A 173 9.98 -58.58 -1.31
N PRO A 174 10.96 -59.47 -1.58
CA PRO A 174 11.34 -60.40 -0.50
C PRO A 174 12.81 -60.86 -0.42
N ASN A 175 13.26 -61.02 0.85
CA ASN A 175 14.23 -61.99 1.43
C ASN A 175 15.75 -61.73 1.27
N ALA A 176 16.63 -61.80 2.29
CA ALA A 176 16.66 -61.99 3.76
C ALA A 176 18.16 -61.87 4.19
N PRO A 177 18.64 -61.90 5.46
CA PRO A 177 17.98 -61.90 6.78
C PRO A 177 18.52 -60.82 7.78
N THR A 178 17.76 -60.63 8.85
CA THR A 178 18.16 -60.40 10.25
C THR A 178 19.50 -59.71 10.58
N SER A 179 19.42 -58.50 11.16
CA SER A 179 19.95 -58.14 12.50
C SER A 179 20.21 -56.62 12.56
N ILE A 180 19.25 -55.81 13.01
CA ILE A 180 19.24 -55.12 14.33
C ILE A 180 20.16 -53.88 14.43
N GLN A 181 19.54 -52.76 14.85
CA GLN A 181 20.05 -51.56 15.57
C GLN A 181 20.39 -50.25 14.82
N SER A 182 19.51 -49.26 15.06
CA SER A 182 19.70 -47.82 15.37
C SER A 182 20.35 -46.83 14.38
N PRO A 183 19.80 -45.59 14.24
CA PRO A 183 20.40 -44.52 13.46
C PRO A 183 21.23 -43.55 14.32
N GLU A 184 22.50 -43.34 13.95
CA GLU A 184 23.28 -42.16 14.35
C GLU A 184 24.09 -41.62 13.15
N GLU A 185 24.00 -40.29 13.01
CA GLU A 185 25.00 -39.32 12.55
C GLU A 185 25.64 -39.45 11.16
N HIS A 186 25.50 -38.39 10.35
CA HIS A 186 26.66 -37.84 9.63
C HIS A 186 26.46 -36.34 9.29
N ASP A 187 27.32 -35.54 9.90
CA ASP A 187 27.69 -34.15 9.61
C ASP A 187 28.04 -33.91 8.14
N GLU A 188 27.63 -32.76 7.58
CA GLU A 188 28.31 -32.14 6.43
C GLU A 188 28.55 -30.64 6.71
N LYS A 189 29.83 -30.29 6.90
CA LYS A 189 30.35 -28.96 7.22
C LYS A 189 30.36 -28.05 5.98
N LEU A 190 29.83 -26.83 6.14
CA LEU A 190 30.03 -25.70 5.23
C LEU A 190 31.00 -24.69 5.88
N ASP A 191 32.13 -24.43 5.23
CA ASP A 191 33.17 -23.50 5.69
C ASP A 191 32.77 -22.02 5.47
N LEU A 192 32.60 -21.27 6.55
CA LEU A 192 32.51 -19.81 6.55
C LEU A 192 33.68 -19.22 7.37
N PRO A 193 34.26 -18.08 6.96
CA PRO A 193 35.48 -17.53 7.55
C PRO A 193 35.30 -16.97 8.98
N ASP A 194 36.33 -17.21 9.80
CA ASP A 194 36.38 -17.11 11.26
C ASP A 194 36.44 -15.67 11.81
N VAL A 195 35.72 -15.43 12.90
CA VAL A 195 35.64 -14.13 13.60
C VAL A 195 36.53 -14.19 14.85
N PRO A 196 37.45 -13.24 15.09
CA PRO A 196 38.50 -13.40 16.12
C PRO A 196 37.93 -13.47 17.54
N THR A 197 38.13 -14.61 18.21
CA THR A 197 37.71 -14.85 19.59
C THR A 197 38.91 -14.75 20.52
N LYS A 198 39.15 -13.57 21.11
CA LYS A 198 40.07 -13.44 22.26
C LYS A 198 39.59 -12.36 23.23
N ALA A 199 39.11 -12.78 24.40
CA ALA A 199 38.69 -11.91 25.50
C ALA A 199 39.91 -11.49 26.36
N PRO A 200 40.11 -10.20 26.66
CA PRO A 200 41.01 -9.75 27.71
C PRO A 200 40.28 -9.45 29.02
N VAL A 201 41.07 -9.52 30.10
CA VAL A 201 40.72 -9.59 31.53
C VAL A 201 40.54 -8.19 32.15
N ALA A 202 39.83 -8.14 33.28
CA ALA A 202 39.31 -7.00 34.04
C ALA A 202 40.32 -6.12 34.84
N SER A 203 39.73 -5.13 35.55
CA SER A 203 40.21 -4.22 36.63
C SER A 203 40.42 -2.75 36.19
N GLU A 204 40.03 -1.67 36.89
CA GLU A 204 39.46 -1.42 38.22
C GLU A 204 38.99 0.07 38.37
N VAL A 205 37.95 0.29 39.18
CA VAL A 205 37.47 1.45 40.01
C VAL A 205 37.79 2.94 39.75
N VAL A 206 36.77 3.84 39.93
CA VAL A 206 36.51 4.77 41.08
C VAL A 206 35.02 5.25 40.99
N ALA A 207 34.06 4.91 41.87
CA ALA A 207 33.59 5.60 43.12
C ALA A 207 33.37 7.14 42.97
N ASP A 208 32.35 7.83 43.48
CA ASP A 208 31.36 7.62 44.55
C ASP A 208 30.20 8.67 44.43
N ASP A 209 29.09 8.42 45.15
CA ASP A 209 28.28 9.32 46.01
C ASP A 209 26.73 9.11 45.95
N ALA A 210 26.25 8.30 46.92
CA ALA A 210 25.08 8.39 47.84
C ALA A 210 23.71 8.99 47.39
N GLU A 211 22.52 8.70 47.93
CA GLU A 211 21.94 7.76 48.91
C GLU A 211 20.38 7.93 48.84
N VAL A 212 19.64 6.81 48.74
CA VAL A 212 18.49 6.36 49.56
C VAL A 212 17.43 7.36 50.11
N SER A 213 16.12 7.03 49.93
CA SER A 213 15.08 6.87 50.99
C SER A 213 13.65 7.16 50.47
N THR A 214 12.81 6.13 50.23
CA THR A 214 11.67 5.59 51.03
C THR A 214 10.27 6.15 50.73
N LYS A 215 9.32 5.20 50.65
CA LYS A 215 7.88 5.34 50.46
C LYS A 215 7.19 5.71 51.79
N GLN A 216 6.19 6.59 51.76
CA GLN A 216 5.15 6.64 52.82
C GLN A 216 3.85 7.31 52.31
N LYS A 217 2.75 6.55 52.26
CA LYS A 217 1.39 7.08 52.49
C LYS A 217 0.46 5.94 52.92
N VAL A 218 0.12 5.94 54.21
CA VAL A 218 -0.90 5.11 54.87
C VAL A 218 -1.90 6.06 55.52
N MET A 219 -3.21 5.83 55.35
CA MET A 219 -4.20 5.73 56.44
C MET A 219 -5.63 5.58 55.88
N GLU A 220 -6.19 4.40 56.15
CA GLU A 220 -7.59 4.04 56.52
C GLU A 220 -8.32 5.14 57.33
N GLU A 221 -9.65 5.24 57.46
CA GLU A 221 -10.83 4.34 57.39
C GLU A 221 -12.07 5.28 57.54
N PRO A 222 -13.34 4.86 57.82
CA PRO A 222 -14.10 3.64 57.49
C PRO A 222 -15.51 3.95 56.90
N LEU A 223 -16.23 2.89 56.51
CA LEU A 223 -17.67 2.85 56.16
C LEU A 223 -18.58 2.98 57.40
N PRO A 224 -19.83 3.45 57.28
CA PRO A 224 -21.01 2.55 57.20
C PRO A 224 -22.15 3.16 56.31
N ALA A 225 -23.26 2.53 55.92
CA ALA A 225 -23.94 1.26 56.17
C ALA A 225 -24.69 0.84 54.88
#